data_AF-A0A1G0R4M7-F1
#
_entry.id   AF-A0A1G0R4M7-F1
#
_cell.length_a   1.000
_cell.length_b   1.000
_cell.length_c   1.000
_cell.angle_alpha   90.00
_cell.angle_beta   90.00
_cell.angle_gamma   90.00
#
_symmetry.space_group_name_H-M   'P 1'
#
loop_
_entity.id
_entity.type
_entity.pdbx_description
1 polymer ?
#
loop_
_entity_poly.entity_id
_entity_poly.type
_entity_poly.pdbx_seq_one_letter_code
_entity_poly.pdbx_strand_id
1 'polypeptide(L)'
;MTQERTIDYISSIIGNPYLASSIYQAIDSAIKNPNIIFIKKTPIGKIFQIVLENSIRDIQNHPRGVLFQRLIEYGSLNPSQDDLSAFASNTVLSDEECISAVNFIYGHIINRFKGDLAELLAIKPCIKLFKELKKQNKISSKTQLCFGDYIKEYQNTGNLAKGADGLIIQNISKNNSISVKGVIEIKSMYLPQNKLLSQINKHITRLSKGIKLGNRLYCSKEVHCKSSGVLRIMVIPSLWEINKDFEWLNENNGRKMIFPAPDKPKQETSIEEVGKNLWKITLDWSKEAIEQAAYDITFNYMSEVGKAVYNSDTLPRGWAHMSQKEAGYNSIKEKLYFILARPLSSYQYLRAVKLYNVYSFGYPLGIDSREMLWPEDIYK
;
A
#
# COMPACT_ATOMS: atom_id res chain seq x y z
N MET A 1 20.18 6.05 13.52
CA MET A 1 19.97 7.02 12.41
C MET A 1 19.38 8.29 12.98
N THR A 2 19.76 9.46 12.46
CA THR A 2 19.09 10.73 12.79
C THR A 2 17.67 10.74 12.18
N GLN A 3 16.83 11.69 12.62
CA GLN A 3 15.49 11.90 12.05
C GLN A 3 15.58 12.13 10.53
N GLU A 4 16.43 13.07 10.11
CA GLU A 4 16.65 13.43 8.70
C GLU A 4 17.02 12.21 7.85
N ARG A 5 18.05 11.45 8.26
CA ARG A 5 18.44 10.20 7.56
C ARG A 5 17.31 9.18 7.47
N THR A 6 16.39 9.16 8.43
CA THR A 6 15.24 8.24 8.41
C THR A 6 14.17 8.73 7.43
N ILE A 7 13.92 10.03 7.37
CA ILE A 7 13.01 10.63 6.40
C ILE A 7 13.57 10.44 4.98
N ASP A 8 14.86 10.67 4.77
CA ASP A 8 15.53 10.47 3.48
C ASP A 8 15.42 9.01 3.01
N TYR A 9 15.64 8.07 3.93
CA TYR A 9 15.47 6.63 3.65
C TYR A 9 14.04 6.28 3.25
N ILE A 10 13.02 6.78 3.95
CA ILE A 10 11.62 6.53 3.59
C ILE A 10 11.32 7.21 2.24
N SER A 11 11.80 8.44 2.04
CA SER A 11 11.58 9.24 0.83
C SER A 11 12.18 8.58 -0.41
N SER A 12 13.35 7.95 -0.31
CA SER A 12 13.97 7.26 -1.45
C SER A 12 13.17 6.04 -1.91
N ILE A 13 12.33 5.48 -1.03
CA ILE A 13 11.47 4.33 -1.34
C ILE A 13 10.11 4.78 -1.91
N ILE A 14 9.54 5.87 -1.38
CA ILE A 14 8.17 6.29 -1.72
C ILE A 14 8.08 7.49 -2.68
N GLY A 15 9.22 8.07 -3.08
CA GLY A 15 9.29 9.19 -4.02
C GLY A 15 8.81 10.54 -3.49
N ASN A 16 8.42 10.65 -2.21
CA ASN A 16 7.84 11.87 -1.64
C ASN A 16 8.38 12.20 -0.23
N PRO A 17 9.19 13.26 -0.05
CA PRO A 17 9.81 13.59 1.24
C PRO A 17 8.81 14.14 2.26
N TYR A 18 7.75 14.82 1.82
CA TYR A 18 6.70 15.32 2.72
C TYR A 18 5.86 14.18 3.28
N LEU A 19 5.49 13.22 2.43
CA LEU A 19 4.78 12.01 2.85
C LEU A 19 5.65 11.17 3.79
N ALA A 20 6.95 11.06 3.50
CA ALA A 20 7.93 10.38 4.34
C ALA A 20 8.00 11.02 5.74
N SER A 21 8.01 12.35 5.80
CA SER A 21 7.94 13.10 7.07
C SER A 21 6.65 12.81 7.82
N SER A 22 5.48 12.78 7.16
CA SER A 22 4.20 12.42 7.80
C SER A 22 4.20 10.99 8.35
N ILE A 23 4.74 10.02 7.62
CA ILE A 23 4.89 8.63 8.09
C ILE A 23 5.83 8.58 9.30
N TYR A 24 6.98 9.24 9.25
CA TYR A 24 7.91 9.34 10.36
C TYR A 24 7.21 9.88 11.61
N GLN A 25 6.50 11.01 11.48
CA GLN A 25 5.78 11.63 12.59
C GLN A 25 4.67 10.74 13.13
N ALA A 26 4.00 9.97 12.27
CA ALA A 26 2.94 9.05 12.67
C ALA A 26 3.47 7.90 13.52
N ILE A 27 4.56 7.27 13.09
CA ILE A 27 5.24 6.21 13.84
C ILE A 27 5.83 6.77 15.15
N ASP A 28 6.50 7.92 15.10
CA ASP A 28 7.07 8.59 16.28
C ASP A 28 6.01 8.89 17.34
N SER A 29 4.84 9.37 16.90
CA SER A 29 3.69 9.65 17.77
C SER A 29 3.17 8.39 18.48
N ALA A 30 3.19 7.24 17.82
CA ALA A 30 2.81 5.96 18.43
C ALA A 30 3.85 5.48 19.44
N ILE A 31 5.14 5.50 19.09
CA ILE A 31 6.23 5.02 19.96
C ILE A 31 6.29 5.83 21.26
N LYS A 32 6.14 7.15 21.18
CA LYS A 32 6.19 8.05 22.33
C LYS A 32 4.98 7.94 23.26
N ASN A 33 3.92 7.25 22.86
CA ASN A 33 2.67 7.19 23.62
C ASN A 33 2.48 5.79 24.26
N PRO A 34 2.56 5.68 25.60
CA PRO A 34 2.51 4.39 26.29
C PRO A 34 1.14 3.69 26.22
N ASN A 35 0.08 4.42 25.85
CA ASN A 35 -1.25 3.84 25.65
C ASN A 35 -1.45 3.26 24.25
N ILE A 36 -0.45 3.34 23.37
CA ILE A 36 -0.51 2.81 22.02
C ILE A 36 0.24 1.48 21.98
N ILE A 37 -0.46 0.43 21.58
CA ILE A 37 0.14 -0.86 21.29
C ILE A 37 0.38 -0.90 19.79
N PHE A 38 1.62 -0.60 19.43
CA PHE A 38 2.12 -0.62 18.07
C PHE A 38 3.28 -1.62 17.96
N ILE A 39 3.73 -1.91 16.74
CA ILE A 39 4.86 -2.82 16.45
C ILE A 39 6.02 -2.53 17.43
N LYS A 40 6.71 -3.60 17.89
CA LYS A 40 7.77 -3.62 18.91
C LYS A 40 8.61 -2.33 18.93
N LYS A 41 8.99 -1.84 20.12
CA LYS A 41 9.87 -0.66 20.32
C LYS A 41 11.20 -0.81 19.55
N THR A 42 11.21 -0.41 18.29
CA THR A 42 12.34 -0.45 17.37
C THR A 42 12.46 0.91 16.68
N PRO A 43 13.64 1.23 16.09
CA PRO A 43 13.82 2.48 15.37
C PRO A 43 12.76 2.69 14.28
N ILE A 44 12.34 3.93 14.06
CA ILE A 44 11.25 4.28 13.12
C ILE A 44 11.51 3.73 11.71
N GLY A 45 12.74 3.90 11.19
CA GLY A 45 13.12 3.36 9.88
C GLY A 45 12.98 1.84 9.80
N LYS A 46 13.27 1.12 10.90
CA LYS A 46 13.10 -0.33 10.95
C LYS A 46 11.62 -0.74 11.00
N ILE A 47 10.76 0.06 11.62
CA ILE A 47 9.31 -0.20 11.61
C ILE A 47 8.76 -0.04 10.19
N PHE A 48 9.11 1.04 9.48
CA PHE A 48 8.73 1.21 8.08
C PHE A 48 9.23 0.05 7.22
N GLN A 49 10.50 -0.34 7.39
CA GLN A 49 11.08 -1.50 6.71
C GLN A 49 10.32 -2.80 7.02
N ILE A 50 9.95 -3.07 8.28
CA ILE A 50 9.18 -4.27 8.66
C ILE A 50 7.81 -4.29 7.96
N VAL A 51 7.13 -3.15 7.87
CA VAL A 51 5.85 -3.04 7.16
C VAL A 51 6.04 -3.40 5.69
N LEU A 52 7.06 -2.82 5.05
CA LEU A 52 7.39 -3.11 3.65
C LEU A 52 7.78 -4.58 3.43
N GLU A 53 8.63 -5.14 4.28
CA GLU A 53 9.09 -6.54 4.22
C GLU A 53 7.93 -7.53 4.40
N ASN A 54 6.96 -7.22 5.26
CA ASN A 54 5.76 -8.04 5.41
C ASN A 54 4.92 -8.05 4.13
N SER A 55 4.76 -6.90 3.49
CA SER A 55 4.01 -6.78 2.23
C SER A 55 4.73 -7.48 1.08
N ILE A 56 6.06 -7.34 1.00
CA ILE A 56 6.88 -8.10 0.05
C ILE A 56 6.73 -9.60 0.28
N ARG A 57 6.79 -10.07 1.54
CA ARG A 57 6.60 -11.49 1.87
C ARG A 57 5.22 -11.98 1.46
N ASP A 58 4.17 -11.20 1.68
CA ASP A 58 2.81 -11.54 1.24
C ASP A 58 2.73 -11.67 -0.29
N ILE A 59 3.37 -10.75 -1.02
CA ILE A 59 3.45 -10.76 -2.49
C ILE A 59 4.21 -12.01 -2.98
N GLN A 60 5.35 -12.33 -2.36
CA GLN A 60 6.19 -13.48 -2.73
C GLN A 60 5.50 -14.81 -2.46
N ASN A 61 4.77 -14.92 -1.34
CA ASN A 61 4.04 -16.13 -0.96
C ASN A 61 2.70 -16.28 -1.69
N HIS A 62 2.25 -15.27 -2.41
CA HIS A 62 1.04 -15.37 -3.22
C HIS A 62 1.27 -16.37 -4.38
N PRO A 63 0.28 -17.20 -4.77
CA PRO A 63 0.43 -18.14 -5.89
C PRO A 63 0.89 -17.50 -7.22
N ARG A 64 0.64 -16.19 -7.38
CA ARG A 64 1.06 -15.41 -8.57
C ARG A 64 2.40 -14.67 -8.41
N GLY A 65 3.08 -14.81 -7.26
CA GLY A 65 4.42 -14.23 -7.04
C GLY A 65 5.46 -14.79 -8.01
N VAL A 66 5.43 -16.10 -8.26
CA VAL A 66 6.30 -16.77 -9.26
C VAL A 66 6.01 -16.26 -10.68
N LEU A 67 4.73 -16.08 -11.01
CA LEU A 67 4.32 -15.54 -12.31
C LEU A 67 4.88 -14.13 -12.55
N PHE A 68 4.91 -13.29 -11.51
CA PHE A 68 5.50 -11.97 -11.58
C PHE A 68 7.03 -11.99 -11.80
N GLN A 69 7.74 -12.93 -11.16
CA GLN A 69 9.18 -13.11 -11.42
C GLN A 69 9.43 -13.55 -12.87
N ARG A 70 8.67 -14.53 -13.36
CA ARG A 70 8.74 -14.99 -14.76
C ARG A 70 8.42 -13.87 -15.75
N LEU A 71 7.48 -12.97 -15.42
CA LEU A 71 7.19 -11.80 -16.25
C LEU A 71 8.45 -10.92 -16.40
N ILE A 72 9.18 -10.65 -15.31
CA ILE A 72 10.40 -9.83 -15.35
C ILE A 72 11.53 -10.55 -16.11
N GLU A 73 11.67 -11.85 -15.90
CA GLU A 73 12.76 -12.64 -16.46
C GLU A 73 12.59 -12.91 -17.97
N TYR A 74 11.40 -13.34 -18.38
CA TYR A 74 11.15 -13.84 -19.72
C TYR A 74 10.19 -12.94 -20.51
N GLY A 75 9.10 -12.49 -19.87
CA GLY A 75 8.06 -11.70 -20.53
C GLY A 75 7.15 -12.52 -21.44
N SER A 76 6.41 -11.83 -22.32
CA SER A 76 5.63 -12.46 -23.40
C SER A 76 6.48 -12.67 -24.65
N LEU A 77 5.99 -13.49 -25.58
CA LEU A 77 6.62 -13.62 -26.89
C LEU A 77 6.62 -12.25 -27.59
N ASN A 78 7.75 -11.87 -28.17
CA ASN A 78 7.81 -10.68 -29.00
C ASN A 78 6.91 -10.90 -30.23
N PRO A 79 5.93 -10.03 -30.52
CA PRO A 79 5.06 -10.16 -31.68
C PRO A 79 5.78 -10.28 -33.02
N SER A 80 7.03 -9.81 -33.11
CA SER A 80 7.86 -9.87 -34.31
C SER A 80 8.78 -11.09 -34.39
N GLN A 81 8.73 -12.01 -33.42
CA GLN A 81 9.54 -13.24 -33.42
C GLN A 81 8.65 -14.46 -33.71
N ASP A 82 8.91 -15.14 -34.83
CA ASP A 82 8.23 -16.38 -35.25
C ASP A 82 8.71 -17.64 -34.49
N ASP A 83 9.57 -17.48 -33.49
CA ASP A 83 10.22 -18.63 -32.85
C ASP A 83 9.35 -19.26 -31.75
N LEU A 84 8.45 -20.14 -32.20
CA LEU A 84 7.57 -20.94 -31.35
C LEU A 84 8.33 -21.95 -30.45
N SER A 85 9.64 -22.15 -30.64
CA SER A 85 10.44 -23.05 -29.81
C SER A 85 10.51 -22.61 -28.34
N ALA A 86 10.32 -21.32 -28.07
CA ALA A 86 10.29 -20.76 -26.71
C ALA A 86 9.10 -21.28 -25.88
N PHE A 87 7.94 -21.57 -26.50
CA PHE A 87 6.76 -22.13 -25.82
C PHE A 87 7.00 -23.56 -25.31
N ALA A 88 7.85 -24.34 -25.98
CA ALA A 88 8.16 -25.72 -25.59
C ALA A 88 9.00 -25.81 -24.29
N SER A 89 9.60 -24.69 -23.86
CA SER A 89 10.49 -24.63 -22.70
C SER A 89 9.85 -24.07 -21.41
N ASN A 90 8.56 -23.69 -21.42
CA ASN A 90 7.87 -23.00 -20.31
C ASN A 90 8.50 -21.67 -19.86
N THR A 91 9.42 -21.09 -20.64
CA THR A 91 10.12 -19.85 -20.27
C THR A 91 9.23 -18.62 -20.51
N VAL A 92 8.57 -18.53 -21.66
CA VAL A 92 7.72 -17.38 -22.05
C VAL A 92 6.31 -17.47 -21.44
N LEU A 93 5.73 -16.31 -21.08
CA LEU A 93 4.36 -16.23 -20.56
C LEU A 93 3.33 -16.35 -21.69
N SER A 94 2.27 -17.13 -21.44
CA SER A 94 1.05 -17.14 -22.27
C SER A 94 0.24 -15.84 -22.13
N ASP A 95 -0.78 -15.66 -22.97
CA ASP A 95 -1.72 -14.52 -22.87
C ASP A 95 -2.44 -14.47 -21.52
N GLU A 96 -2.92 -15.62 -21.07
CA GLU A 96 -3.60 -15.75 -19.78
C GLU A 96 -2.66 -15.44 -18.62
N GLU A 97 -1.42 -15.88 -18.72
CA GLU A 97 -0.37 -15.59 -17.74
C GLU A 97 -0.02 -14.09 -17.72
N CYS A 98 0.12 -13.44 -18.88
CA CYS A 98 0.34 -12.00 -18.97
C CYS A 98 -0.80 -11.20 -18.33
N ILE A 99 -2.05 -11.56 -18.64
CA ILE A 99 -3.25 -10.98 -18.04
C ILE A 99 -3.26 -11.17 -16.52
N SER A 100 -2.94 -12.38 -16.07
CA SER A 100 -2.90 -12.72 -14.65
C SER A 100 -1.82 -11.92 -13.92
N ALA A 101 -0.67 -11.69 -14.55
CA ALA A 101 0.43 -10.87 -14.03
C ALA A 101 0.05 -9.38 -13.92
N VAL A 102 -0.52 -8.79 -14.97
CA VAL A 102 -1.03 -7.39 -14.93
C VAL A 102 -2.06 -7.22 -13.82
N ASN A 103 -3.01 -8.15 -13.71
CA ASN A 103 -4.02 -8.11 -12.66
C ASN A 103 -3.42 -8.31 -11.26
N PHE A 104 -2.32 -9.06 -11.13
CA PHE A 104 -1.62 -9.24 -9.87
C PHE A 104 -0.88 -7.96 -9.46
N ILE A 105 -0.15 -7.31 -10.37
CA ILE A 105 0.53 -6.04 -10.08
C ILE A 105 -0.49 -4.98 -9.64
N TYR A 106 -1.50 -4.72 -10.46
CA TYR A 106 -2.49 -3.68 -10.19
C TYR A 106 -3.42 -4.05 -9.02
N GLY A 107 -3.96 -5.27 -9.04
CA GLY A 107 -4.99 -5.72 -8.11
C GLY A 107 -4.47 -6.11 -6.73
N HIS A 108 -3.19 -6.51 -6.62
CA HIS A 108 -2.60 -7.01 -5.38
C HIS A 108 -1.40 -6.18 -4.93
N ILE A 109 -0.35 -6.04 -5.74
CA ILE A 109 0.92 -5.41 -5.30
C ILE A 109 0.70 -3.94 -4.95
N ILE A 110 0.21 -3.14 -5.91
CA ILE A 110 -0.01 -1.69 -5.71
C ILE A 110 -1.03 -1.48 -4.58
N ASN A 111 -2.14 -2.21 -4.59
CA ASN A 111 -3.18 -2.08 -3.56
C ASN A 111 -2.67 -2.44 -2.16
N ARG A 112 -1.76 -3.40 -2.03
CA ARG A 112 -1.14 -3.76 -0.75
C ARG A 112 -0.36 -2.57 -0.19
N PHE A 113 0.56 -2.01 -0.97
CA PHE A 113 1.34 -0.84 -0.55
C PHE A 113 0.48 0.39 -0.28
N LYS A 114 -0.57 0.65 -1.11
CA LYS A 114 -1.56 1.70 -0.82
C LYS A 114 -2.19 1.52 0.56
N GLY A 115 -2.59 0.29 0.90
CA GLY A 115 -3.17 -0.06 2.19
C GLY A 115 -2.22 0.23 3.34
N ASP A 116 -0.98 -0.24 3.24
CA ASP A 116 0.02 -0.05 4.31
C ASP A 116 0.39 1.42 4.53
N LEU A 117 0.54 2.19 3.45
CA LEU A 117 0.75 3.64 3.54
C LEU A 117 -0.42 4.34 4.25
N ALA A 118 -1.66 4.01 3.87
CA ALA A 118 -2.85 4.57 4.52
C ALA A 118 -2.92 4.19 6.01
N GLU A 119 -2.62 2.95 6.35
CA GLU A 119 -2.56 2.48 7.75
C GLU A 119 -1.53 3.27 8.56
N LEU A 120 -0.33 3.50 8.02
CA LEU A 120 0.71 4.29 8.68
C LEU A 120 0.29 5.75 8.89
N LEU A 121 -0.27 6.40 7.86
CA LEU A 121 -0.70 7.79 7.93
C LEU A 121 -1.86 8.00 8.91
N ALA A 122 -2.73 7.00 9.05
CA ALA A 122 -3.88 7.05 9.95
C ALA A 122 -3.51 7.03 11.44
N ILE A 123 -2.31 6.56 11.81
CA ILE A 123 -1.91 6.38 13.21
C ILE A 123 -2.02 7.68 14.01
N LYS A 124 -1.41 8.77 13.54
CA LYS A 124 -1.38 10.06 14.26
C LYS A 124 -2.77 10.68 14.42
N PRO A 125 -3.60 10.77 13.37
CA PRO A 125 -5.00 11.17 13.50
C PRO A 125 -5.81 10.31 14.48
N CYS A 126 -5.65 8.99 14.44
CA CYS A 126 -6.33 8.09 15.36
C CYS A 126 -5.87 8.32 16.82
N ILE A 127 -4.59 8.58 17.06
CA ILE A 127 -4.07 8.97 18.38
C ILE A 127 -4.67 10.29 18.85
N LYS A 128 -4.81 11.28 17.95
CA LYS A 128 -5.46 12.57 18.26
C LYS A 128 -6.90 12.35 18.72
N LEU A 129 -7.70 11.62 17.94
CA LEU A 129 -9.08 11.26 18.32
C LEU A 129 -9.11 10.49 19.64
N PHE A 130 -8.23 9.50 19.82
CA PHE A 130 -8.17 8.70 21.05
C PHE A 130 -7.91 9.54 22.30
N LYS A 131 -7.00 10.53 22.22
CA LYS A 131 -6.75 11.49 23.31
C LYS A 131 -7.97 12.37 23.58
N GLU A 132 -8.63 12.83 22.53
CA GLU A 132 -9.85 13.63 22.64
C GLU A 132 -11.00 12.84 23.30
N LEU A 133 -11.22 11.60 22.89
CA LEU A 133 -12.23 10.71 23.48
C LEU A 133 -11.98 10.47 24.97
N LYS A 134 -10.71 10.36 25.40
CA LYS A 134 -10.34 10.30 26.82
C LYS A 134 -10.66 11.61 27.55
N LYS A 135 -10.30 12.75 26.97
CA LYS A 135 -10.56 14.07 27.54
C LYS A 135 -12.07 14.33 27.70
N GLN A 136 -12.87 13.87 26.76
CA GLN A 136 -14.34 13.97 26.78
C GLN A 136 -15.01 12.89 27.67
N ASN A 137 -14.23 12.05 28.37
CA ASN A 137 -14.72 10.90 29.15
C ASN A 137 -15.61 9.92 28.34
N LYS A 138 -15.54 9.93 27.00
CA LYS A 138 -16.23 8.96 26.14
C LYS A 138 -15.60 7.57 26.26
N ILE A 139 -14.32 7.51 26.63
CA ILE A 139 -13.60 6.27 26.97
C ILE A 139 -12.75 6.47 28.22
N SER A 140 -12.48 5.37 28.94
CA SER A 140 -11.68 5.41 30.18
C SER A 140 -10.20 5.75 29.90
N SER A 141 -9.55 6.45 30.83
CA SER A 141 -8.10 6.71 30.81
C SER A 141 -7.25 5.43 30.73
N LYS A 142 -7.77 4.30 31.24
CA LYS A 142 -7.14 2.97 31.22
C LYS A 142 -7.21 2.26 29.86
N THR A 143 -7.89 2.85 28.87
CA THR A 143 -7.93 2.27 27.52
C THR A 143 -6.57 2.34 26.82
N GLN A 144 -6.36 1.40 25.91
CA GLN A 144 -5.22 1.31 25.01
C GLN A 144 -5.73 1.29 23.56
N LEU A 145 -4.91 1.77 22.63
CA LEU A 145 -5.19 1.77 21.21
C LEU A 145 -4.20 0.84 20.50
N CYS A 146 -4.69 -0.17 19.81
CA CYS A 146 -3.92 -1.19 19.09
C CYS A 146 -4.06 -0.99 17.58
N PHE A 147 -3.03 -1.33 16.80
CA PHE A 147 -3.06 -1.25 15.33
C PHE A 147 -2.49 -2.48 14.62
N GLY A 148 -2.92 -2.67 13.38
CA GLY A 148 -2.30 -3.52 12.36
C GLY A 148 -2.25 -5.00 12.72
N ASP A 149 -1.18 -5.67 12.30
CA ASP A 149 -0.99 -7.13 12.44
C ASP A 149 -0.96 -7.65 13.89
N TYR A 150 -0.94 -6.74 14.87
CA TYR A 150 -1.16 -7.08 16.28
C TYR A 150 -2.56 -7.66 16.51
N ILE A 151 -3.53 -7.35 15.66
CA ILE A 151 -4.93 -7.73 15.77
C ILE A 151 -5.25 -8.87 14.80
N LYS A 152 -5.64 -10.03 15.35
CA LYS A 152 -6.17 -11.14 14.56
C LYS A 152 -7.54 -11.57 15.05
N GLU A 153 -8.45 -11.80 14.12
CA GLU A 153 -9.85 -12.16 14.37
C GLU A 153 -10.18 -13.52 13.77
N TYR A 154 -11.18 -14.19 14.35
CA TYR A 154 -11.74 -15.40 13.76
C TYR A 154 -12.53 -15.08 12.50
N GLN A 155 -12.17 -15.75 11.41
CA GLN A 155 -12.96 -15.76 10.17
C GLN A 155 -14.16 -16.71 10.31
N ASN A 156 -15.08 -16.66 9.34
CA ASN A 156 -16.23 -17.59 9.31
C ASN A 156 -15.78 -19.06 9.20
N THR A 157 -14.59 -19.31 8.69
CA THR A 157 -13.97 -20.65 8.60
C THR A 157 -13.39 -21.15 9.93
N GLY A 158 -13.38 -20.33 10.99
CA GLY A 158 -12.76 -20.67 12.28
C GLY A 158 -11.25 -20.43 12.36
N ASN A 159 -10.61 -20.01 11.27
CA ASN A 159 -9.19 -19.64 11.26
C ASN A 159 -8.97 -18.19 11.69
N LEU A 160 -7.83 -17.92 12.36
CA LEU A 160 -7.39 -16.56 12.67
C LEU A 160 -6.76 -15.92 11.44
N ALA A 161 -7.17 -14.70 11.10
CA ALA A 161 -6.56 -13.88 10.06
C ALA A 161 -6.48 -12.41 10.51
N LYS A 162 -5.87 -11.54 9.68
CA LYS A 162 -5.80 -10.09 9.93
C LYS A 162 -7.21 -9.57 10.25
N GLY A 163 -7.33 -8.89 11.40
CA GLY A 163 -8.57 -8.32 11.91
C GLY A 163 -8.75 -6.87 11.46
N ALA A 164 -9.41 -6.07 12.30
CA ALA A 164 -9.56 -4.63 12.10
C ALA A 164 -8.21 -3.92 12.07
N ASP A 165 -8.13 -2.80 11.35
CA ASP A 165 -6.89 -2.03 11.22
C ASP A 165 -6.49 -1.36 12.54
N GLY A 166 -7.45 -1.09 13.42
CA GLY A 166 -7.19 -0.67 14.79
C GLY A 166 -8.32 -0.97 15.78
N LEU A 167 -7.98 -1.05 17.06
CA LEU A 167 -8.91 -1.30 18.16
C LEU A 167 -8.64 -0.43 19.37
N ILE A 168 -9.70 0.09 19.99
CA ILE A 168 -9.62 0.67 21.34
C ILE A 168 -10.06 -0.41 22.32
N ILE A 169 -9.16 -0.79 23.23
CA ILE A 169 -9.40 -1.86 24.21
C ILE A 169 -9.21 -1.38 25.64
N GLN A 170 -9.80 -2.12 26.59
CA GLN A 170 -9.60 -1.95 28.02
C GLN A 170 -9.40 -3.31 28.67
N ASN A 171 -8.29 -3.49 29.38
CA ASN A 171 -8.07 -4.69 30.19
C ASN A 171 -8.98 -4.67 31.42
N ILE A 172 -9.64 -5.79 31.68
CA ILE A 172 -10.47 -6.02 32.86
C ILE A 172 -9.69 -6.99 33.76
N SER A 173 -8.95 -6.40 34.71
CA SER A 173 -7.99 -7.11 35.56
C SER A 173 -8.60 -8.25 36.38
N LYS A 174 -9.88 -8.15 36.77
CA LYS A 174 -10.53 -9.17 37.62
C LYS A 174 -10.64 -10.55 36.96
N ASN A 175 -10.83 -10.61 35.64
CA ASN A 175 -11.14 -11.86 34.93
C ASN A 175 -10.16 -12.16 33.80
N ASN A 176 -9.04 -11.45 33.76
CA ASN A 176 -8.08 -11.53 32.66
C ASN A 176 -8.74 -11.32 31.27
N SER A 177 -9.83 -10.56 31.21
CA SER A 177 -10.64 -10.33 30.02
C SER A 177 -10.40 -8.94 29.42
N ILE A 178 -10.89 -8.72 28.21
CA ILE A 178 -10.78 -7.44 27.50
C ILE A 178 -12.16 -6.91 27.11
N SER A 179 -12.31 -5.59 27.16
CA SER A 179 -13.47 -4.92 26.57
C SER A 179 -13.04 -4.13 25.33
N VAL A 180 -13.70 -4.41 24.22
CA VAL A 180 -13.56 -3.63 22.98
C VAL A 180 -14.46 -2.40 23.11
N LYS A 181 -13.84 -1.21 23.04
CA LYS A 181 -14.52 0.10 23.12
C LYS A 181 -14.60 0.79 21.76
N GLY A 182 -13.76 0.41 20.81
CA GLY A 182 -13.78 1.00 19.48
C GLY A 182 -13.12 0.11 18.43
N VAL A 183 -13.57 0.26 17.19
CA VAL A 183 -13.04 -0.41 16.00
C VAL A 183 -12.73 0.65 14.95
N ILE A 184 -11.54 0.54 14.36
CA ILE A 184 -11.03 1.45 13.33
C ILE A 184 -10.90 0.68 12.02
N GLU A 185 -11.49 1.24 10.96
CA GLU A 185 -11.34 0.75 9.59
C GLU A 185 -10.69 1.84 8.74
N ILE A 186 -9.60 1.49 8.08
CA ILE A 186 -8.78 2.39 7.27
C ILE A 186 -8.92 1.99 5.80
N LYS A 187 -9.02 2.99 4.92
CA LYS A 187 -8.96 2.79 3.48
C LYS A 187 -7.94 3.73 2.86
N SER A 188 -7.31 3.24 1.80
CA SER A 188 -6.43 4.02 0.92
C SER A 188 -7.18 4.71 -0.22
N MET A 189 -8.51 4.62 -0.23
CA MET A 189 -9.39 5.24 -1.22
C MET A 189 -10.71 5.63 -0.59
N TYR A 190 -11.44 6.51 -1.26
CA TYR A 190 -12.81 6.81 -0.86
C TYR A 190 -13.69 5.57 -0.96
N LEU A 191 -14.43 5.29 0.12
CA LEU A 191 -15.54 4.35 0.12
C LEU A 191 -16.78 5.01 0.70
N PRO A 192 -17.97 4.69 0.18
CA PRO A 192 -19.23 5.10 0.78
C PRO A 192 -19.33 4.68 2.25
N GLN A 193 -19.87 5.56 3.09
CA GLN A 193 -20.00 5.36 4.54
C GLN A 193 -20.73 4.06 4.89
N ASN A 194 -21.79 3.69 4.17
CA ASN A 194 -22.53 2.45 4.41
C ASN A 194 -21.67 1.19 4.22
N LYS A 195 -20.75 1.18 3.24
CA LYS A 195 -19.82 0.06 3.02
C LYS A 195 -18.80 -0.04 4.15
N LEU A 196 -18.22 1.09 4.59
CA LEU A 196 -17.31 1.15 5.73
C LEU A 196 -17.98 0.68 7.02
N LEU A 197 -19.18 1.17 7.29
CA LEU A 197 -19.98 0.74 8.44
C LEU A 197 -20.29 -0.76 8.40
N SER A 198 -20.61 -1.30 7.22
CA SER A 198 -20.80 -2.75 7.05
C SER A 198 -19.52 -3.53 7.41
N GLN A 199 -18.35 -3.06 6.96
CA GLN A 199 -17.06 -3.68 7.30
C GLN A 199 -16.80 -3.63 8.81
N ILE A 200 -16.93 -2.46 9.44
CA ILE A 200 -16.76 -2.29 10.89
C ILE A 200 -17.72 -3.21 11.67
N ASN A 201 -18.98 -3.30 11.26
CA ASN A 201 -19.94 -4.18 11.92
C ASN A 201 -19.55 -5.67 11.77
N LYS A 202 -18.99 -6.09 10.63
CA LYS A 202 -18.43 -7.44 10.47
C LYS A 202 -17.26 -7.70 11.43
N HIS A 203 -16.38 -6.71 11.65
CA HIS A 203 -15.34 -6.81 12.68
C HIS A 203 -15.94 -6.97 14.08
N ILE A 204 -16.91 -6.14 14.46
CA ILE A 204 -17.60 -6.24 15.75
C ILE A 204 -18.18 -7.64 15.97
N THR A 205 -18.84 -8.21 14.95
CA THR A 205 -19.38 -9.59 15.01
C THR A 205 -18.30 -10.67 15.09
N ARG A 206 -17.13 -10.48 14.45
CA ARG A 206 -16.01 -11.43 14.55
C ARG A 206 -15.32 -11.36 15.91
N LEU A 207 -15.14 -10.16 16.45
CA LEU A 207 -14.52 -9.92 17.76
C LEU A 207 -15.27 -10.63 18.89
N SER A 208 -16.60 -10.76 18.81
CA SER A 208 -17.36 -11.54 19.81
C SER A 208 -17.08 -13.05 19.80
N LYS A 209 -16.42 -13.57 18.75
CA LYS A 209 -15.99 -14.98 18.67
C LYS A 209 -14.64 -15.22 19.35
N GLY A 210 -13.90 -14.16 19.66
CA GLY A 210 -12.53 -14.22 20.17
C GLY A 210 -11.58 -13.37 19.32
N ILE A 211 -10.42 -13.06 19.88
CA ILE A 211 -9.41 -12.20 19.26
C ILE A 211 -8.02 -12.61 19.74
N LYS A 212 -7.03 -12.55 18.86
CA LYS A 212 -5.62 -12.65 19.23
C LYS A 212 -4.96 -11.27 19.15
N LEU A 213 -4.36 -10.86 20.25
CA LEU A 213 -3.61 -9.61 20.42
C LEU A 213 -2.14 -9.95 20.64
N GLY A 214 -1.31 -9.75 19.63
CA GLY A 214 0.07 -10.21 19.61
C GLY A 214 0.16 -11.72 19.83
N ASN A 215 0.80 -12.13 20.92
CA ASN A 215 0.96 -13.56 21.27
C ASN A 215 -0.18 -14.13 22.11
N ARG A 216 -1.12 -13.28 22.54
CA ARG A 216 -2.18 -13.69 23.46
C ARG A 216 -3.50 -13.89 22.74
N LEU A 217 -4.09 -15.07 22.90
CA LEU A 217 -5.44 -15.38 22.43
C LEU A 217 -6.44 -15.13 23.56
N TYR A 218 -7.55 -14.48 23.22
CA TYR A 218 -8.73 -14.31 24.07
C TYR A 218 -9.89 -15.08 23.41
N CYS A 219 -10.47 -16.03 24.13
CA CYS A 219 -11.67 -16.73 23.67
C CYS A 219 -12.92 -15.84 23.79
N SER A 220 -14.04 -16.27 23.21
CA SER A 220 -15.30 -15.50 23.22
C SER A 220 -15.76 -15.06 24.62
N LYS A 221 -15.54 -15.90 25.66
CA LYS A 221 -15.89 -15.58 27.06
C LYS A 221 -15.02 -14.48 27.67
N GLU A 222 -13.83 -14.26 27.13
CA GLU A 222 -12.86 -13.27 27.59
C GLU A 222 -12.95 -11.95 26.82
N VAL A 223 -13.85 -11.85 25.82
CA VAL A 223 -14.02 -10.65 24.99
C VAL A 223 -15.39 -10.03 25.21
N HIS A 224 -15.40 -8.83 25.80
CA HIS A 224 -16.60 -8.04 26.00
C HIS A 224 -16.74 -6.99 24.88
N CYS A 225 -17.50 -7.33 23.84
CA CYS A 225 -17.80 -6.47 22.70
C CYS A 225 -19.32 -6.24 22.57
N LYS A 226 -19.85 -5.20 23.22
CA LYS A 226 -21.28 -4.84 23.13
C LYS A 226 -21.50 -3.85 21.99
N SER A 227 -22.06 -4.31 20.86
CA SER A 227 -22.19 -3.54 19.61
C SER A 227 -22.76 -2.11 19.76
N SER A 228 -23.70 -1.88 20.68
CA SER A 228 -24.31 -0.57 20.92
C SER A 228 -23.38 0.47 21.56
N GLY A 229 -22.35 0.02 22.28
CA GLY A 229 -21.38 0.87 22.97
C GLY A 229 -20.02 0.97 22.29
N VAL A 230 -19.83 0.32 21.13
CA VAL A 230 -18.57 0.34 20.39
C VAL A 230 -18.50 1.57 19.50
N LEU A 231 -17.42 2.35 19.65
CA LEU A 231 -17.05 3.42 18.74
C LEU A 231 -16.66 2.86 17.38
N ARG A 232 -17.21 3.44 16.32
CA ARG A 232 -16.93 3.07 14.93
C ARG A 232 -16.15 4.22 14.32
N ILE A 233 -14.90 3.97 13.95
CA ILE A 233 -14.00 5.01 13.45
C ILE A 233 -13.64 4.65 12.01
N MET A 234 -14.03 5.52 11.08
CA MET A 234 -13.72 5.40 9.66
C MET A 234 -12.55 6.32 9.34
N VAL A 235 -11.53 5.82 8.64
CA VAL A 235 -10.43 6.64 8.15
C VAL A 235 -10.34 6.54 6.64
N ILE A 236 -10.41 7.68 5.96
CA ILE A 236 -10.34 7.79 4.51
C ILE A 236 -9.34 8.87 4.11
N PRO A 237 -8.72 8.77 2.92
CA PRO A 237 -7.89 9.85 2.43
C PRO A 237 -8.74 11.04 1.97
N SER A 238 -8.11 12.19 1.80
CA SER A 238 -8.73 13.33 1.12
C SER A 238 -8.84 13.12 -0.40
N LEU A 239 -9.47 14.07 -1.06
CA LEU A 239 -9.82 14.01 -2.48
C LEU A 239 -9.05 15.02 -3.35
N TRP A 240 -8.10 15.78 -2.79
CA TRP A 240 -7.31 16.70 -3.60
C TRP A 240 -6.42 15.95 -4.59
N GLU A 241 -6.19 16.55 -5.75
CA GLU A 241 -5.40 15.95 -6.81
C GLU A 241 -3.98 16.48 -6.81
N ILE A 242 -3.01 15.64 -7.15
CA ILE A 242 -1.60 16.05 -7.28
C ILE A 242 -1.42 16.97 -8.48
N ASN A 243 -0.35 17.78 -8.49
CA ASN A 243 0.04 18.50 -9.69
C ASN A 243 0.46 17.53 -10.80
N LYS A 244 -0.11 17.70 -12.00
CA LYS A 244 0.15 16.89 -13.21
C LYS A 244 0.93 17.63 -14.30
N ASP A 245 1.31 18.87 -14.03
CA ASP A 245 2.18 19.64 -14.93
C ASP A 245 3.52 18.92 -15.13
N PHE A 246 4.15 19.18 -16.26
CA PHE A 246 5.51 18.74 -16.54
C PHE A 246 6.19 19.70 -17.51
N GLU A 247 7.51 19.72 -17.46
CA GLU A 247 8.34 20.53 -18.35
C GLU A 247 9.36 19.65 -19.09
N TRP A 248 9.83 20.13 -20.23
CA TRP A 248 10.91 19.51 -20.98
C TRP A 248 12.25 20.18 -20.67
N LEU A 249 13.20 19.41 -20.17
CA LEU A 249 14.59 19.83 -20.08
C LEU A 249 15.37 19.26 -21.28
N ASN A 250 15.97 20.13 -22.08
CA ASN A 250 16.93 19.69 -23.10
C ASN A 250 18.24 19.29 -22.42
N GLU A 251 18.66 18.04 -22.61
CA GLU A 251 19.95 17.51 -22.20
C GLU A 251 20.82 17.21 -23.45
N ASN A 252 22.13 17.04 -23.27
CA ASN A 252 23.07 16.83 -24.38
C ASN A 252 22.72 15.60 -25.25
N ASN A 253 21.96 14.63 -24.72
CA ASN A 253 21.56 13.40 -25.39
C ASN A 253 20.04 13.26 -25.60
N GLY A 254 19.28 14.35 -25.55
CA GLY A 254 17.82 14.31 -25.80
C GLY A 254 17.02 15.27 -24.92
N ARG A 255 15.75 14.96 -24.69
CA ARG A 255 14.90 15.70 -23.75
C ARG A 255 14.52 14.81 -22.59
N LYS A 256 14.38 15.41 -21.41
CA LYS A 256 13.94 14.75 -20.20
C LYS A 256 12.70 15.46 -19.66
N MET A 257 11.66 14.70 -19.36
CA MET A 257 10.51 15.24 -18.64
C MET A 257 10.88 15.50 -17.18
N ILE A 258 10.53 16.69 -16.71
CA ILE A 258 10.64 17.09 -15.31
C ILE A 258 9.25 17.32 -14.78
N PHE A 259 8.91 16.54 -13.76
CA PHE A 259 7.68 16.73 -12.98
C PHE A 259 7.93 17.72 -11.85
N PRO A 260 6.90 18.44 -11.38
CA PRO A 260 6.99 19.29 -10.22
C PRO A 260 7.45 18.49 -9.00
N ALA A 261 8.09 19.18 -8.06
CA ALA A 261 8.42 18.59 -6.78
C ALA A 261 7.15 18.04 -6.10
N PRO A 262 7.23 16.94 -5.33
CA PRO A 262 6.07 16.32 -4.71
C PRO A 262 5.23 17.31 -3.88
N ASP A 263 3.92 17.25 -4.03
CA ASP A 263 2.99 18.15 -3.34
C ASP A 263 3.01 17.94 -1.81
N LYS A 264 2.88 19.04 -1.07
CA LYS A 264 2.48 19.02 0.35
C LYS A 264 0.96 18.78 0.44
N PRO A 265 0.45 18.29 1.58
CA PRO A 265 -1.00 18.23 1.79
C PRO A 265 -1.67 19.58 1.58
N LYS A 266 -2.72 19.63 0.75
CA LYS A 266 -3.47 20.85 0.40
C LYS A 266 -4.55 21.21 1.43
N GLN A 267 -4.78 20.32 2.40
CA GLN A 267 -5.75 20.47 3.46
C GLN A 267 -5.24 19.79 4.74
N GLU A 268 -5.78 20.19 5.88
CA GLU A 268 -5.50 19.52 7.16
C GLU A 268 -6.35 18.25 7.34
N THR A 269 -5.89 17.37 8.24
CA THR A 269 -6.69 16.22 8.67
C THR A 269 -7.93 16.70 9.43
N SER A 270 -9.11 16.28 9.00
CA SER A 270 -10.37 16.53 9.71
C SER A 270 -10.80 15.31 10.54
N ILE A 271 -11.39 15.57 11.71
CA ILE A 271 -11.93 14.55 12.61
C ILE A 271 -13.32 15.04 13.02
N GLU A 272 -14.35 14.26 12.69
CA GLU A 272 -15.75 14.63 12.87
C GLU A 272 -16.56 13.46 13.46
N GLU A 273 -17.45 13.76 14.40
CA GLU A 273 -18.47 12.82 14.86
C GLU A 273 -19.68 12.94 13.92
N VAL A 274 -19.84 11.98 13.01
CA VAL A 274 -20.90 12.00 11.99
C VAL A 274 -22.16 11.24 12.43
N GLY A 275 -22.16 10.74 13.67
CA GLY A 275 -23.29 10.08 14.31
C GLY A 275 -22.93 9.57 15.70
N LYS A 276 -23.93 9.09 16.45
CA LYS A 276 -23.70 8.55 17.79
C LYS A 276 -22.69 7.40 17.74
N ASN A 277 -21.56 7.56 18.44
CA ASN A 277 -20.44 6.61 18.44
C ASN A 277 -19.84 6.35 17.05
N LEU A 278 -20.04 7.25 16.08
CA LEU A 278 -19.53 7.13 14.72
C LEU A 278 -18.66 8.34 14.39
N TRP A 279 -17.40 8.06 14.12
CA TRP A 279 -16.39 9.06 13.81
C TRP A 279 -15.83 8.83 12.41
N LYS A 280 -15.54 9.93 11.73
CA LYS A 280 -14.86 9.94 10.46
C LYS A 280 -13.61 10.81 10.57
N ILE A 281 -12.51 10.25 10.11
CA ILE A 281 -11.22 10.91 9.97
C ILE A 281 -10.95 11.01 8.47
N THR A 282 -10.79 12.23 7.97
CA THR A 282 -10.31 12.47 6.60
C THR A 282 -8.85 12.88 6.70
N LEU A 283 -7.94 12.09 6.15
CA LEU A 283 -6.51 12.38 6.18
C LEU A 283 -6.20 13.67 5.39
N ASP A 284 -5.15 14.35 5.79
CA ASP A 284 -4.55 15.45 5.02
C ASP A 284 -4.05 14.96 3.66
N TRP A 285 -3.54 13.73 3.56
CA TRP A 285 -3.10 13.09 2.32
C TRP A 285 -4.24 12.53 1.46
N SER A 286 -4.13 12.74 0.14
CA SER A 286 -5.14 12.29 -0.81
C SER A 286 -4.95 10.86 -1.28
N LYS A 287 -6.01 10.29 -1.87
CA LYS A 287 -5.94 8.97 -2.50
C LYS A 287 -4.87 8.90 -3.59
N GLU A 288 -4.66 10.01 -4.31
CA GLU A 288 -3.78 10.08 -5.48
C GLU A 288 -2.32 10.15 -5.03
N ALA A 289 -2.00 10.95 -4.01
CA ALA A 289 -0.67 10.99 -3.43
C ALA A 289 -0.25 9.63 -2.82
N ILE A 290 -1.19 8.94 -2.16
CA ILE A 290 -0.95 7.58 -1.64
C ILE A 290 -0.75 6.58 -2.77
N GLU A 291 -1.50 6.72 -3.87
CA GLU A 291 -1.40 5.84 -5.02
C GLU A 291 -0.09 6.04 -5.79
N GLN A 292 0.32 7.28 -6.06
CA GLN A 292 1.62 7.60 -6.64
C GLN A 292 2.76 6.97 -5.84
N ALA A 293 2.77 7.18 -4.52
CA ALA A 293 3.78 6.59 -3.64
C ALA A 293 3.77 5.06 -3.68
N ALA A 294 2.61 4.42 -3.81
CA ALA A 294 2.52 2.97 -3.96
C ALA A 294 3.05 2.46 -5.31
N TYR A 295 2.87 3.24 -6.39
CA TYR A 295 3.53 2.97 -7.67
C TYR A 295 5.05 3.06 -7.55
N ASP A 296 5.57 4.07 -6.86
CA ASP A 296 7.02 4.23 -6.63
C ASP A 296 7.60 3.08 -5.80
N ILE A 297 6.92 2.67 -4.73
CA ILE A 297 7.30 1.47 -3.96
C ILE A 297 7.29 0.22 -4.85
N THR A 298 6.26 0.06 -5.68
CA THR A 298 6.16 -1.08 -6.60
C THR A 298 7.29 -1.10 -7.62
N PHE A 299 7.66 0.07 -8.14
CA PHE A 299 8.77 0.22 -9.09
C PHE A 299 10.11 -0.10 -8.43
N ASN A 300 10.33 0.35 -7.19
CA ASN A 300 11.50 -0.03 -6.39
C ASN A 300 11.54 -1.54 -6.12
N TYR A 301 10.41 -2.15 -5.77
CA TYR A 301 10.30 -3.60 -5.59
C TYR A 301 10.64 -4.36 -6.88
N MET A 302 10.12 -3.92 -8.03
CA MET A 302 10.44 -4.47 -9.36
C MET A 302 11.95 -4.42 -9.64
N SER A 303 12.62 -3.32 -9.29
CA SER A 303 14.06 -3.17 -9.47
C SER A 303 14.85 -4.17 -8.61
N GLU A 304 14.44 -4.42 -7.36
CA GLU A 304 15.06 -5.44 -6.51
C GLU A 304 14.83 -6.86 -7.03
N VAL A 305 13.63 -7.17 -7.55
CA VAL A 305 13.38 -8.46 -8.22
C VAL A 305 14.24 -8.60 -9.46
N GLY A 306 14.31 -7.56 -10.29
CA GLY A 306 15.18 -7.54 -11.48
C GLY A 306 16.64 -7.74 -11.14
N LYS A 307 17.14 -7.15 -10.05
CA LYS A 307 18.50 -7.40 -9.56
C LYS A 307 18.74 -8.88 -9.24
N ALA A 308 17.77 -9.55 -8.61
CA ALA A 308 17.87 -10.97 -8.30
C ALA A 308 17.83 -11.86 -9.56
N VAL A 309 17.02 -11.48 -10.56
CA VAL A 309 16.89 -12.17 -11.85
C VAL A 309 18.15 -12.00 -12.70
N TYR A 310 18.65 -10.77 -12.82
CA TYR A 310 19.84 -10.42 -13.61
C TYR A 310 21.13 -10.46 -12.78
N ASN A 311 21.21 -11.37 -11.81
CA ASN A 311 22.35 -11.48 -10.90
C ASN A 311 23.64 -12.02 -11.56
N SER A 312 23.63 -12.30 -12.87
CA SER A 312 24.82 -12.67 -13.64
C SER A 312 25.68 -11.45 -13.99
N ASP A 313 26.99 -11.66 -14.10
CA ASP A 313 27.95 -10.61 -14.49
C ASP A 313 27.76 -10.13 -15.94
N THR A 314 27.03 -10.89 -16.75
CA THR A 314 26.69 -10.54 -18.13
C THR A 314 25.21 -10.24 -18.27
N LEU A 315 24.87 -8.97 -18.49
CA LEU A 315 23.54 -8.54 -18.92
C LEU A 315 23.36 -8.78 -20.43
N PRO A 316 22.11 -8.80 -20.93
CA PRO A 316 21.85 -8.79 -22.37
C PRO A 316 22.62 -7.67 -23.07
N ARG A 317 23.12 -7.89 -24.30
CA ARG A 317 24.01 -6.93 -25.01
C ARG A 317 23.47 -5.50 -25.04
N GLY A 318 22.16 -5.31 -25.23
CA GLY A 318 21.53 -3.99 -25.25
C GLY A 318 21.59 -3.24 -23.92
N TRP A 319 21.83 -3.94 -22.81
CA TRP A 319 21.84 -3.41 -21.44
C TRP A 319 23.20 -3.59 -20.75
N ALA A 320 24.25 -3.96 -21.47
CA ALA A 320 25.58 -4.22 -20.89
C ALA A 320 26.19 -3.03 -20.14
N HIS A 321 25.72 -1.80 -20.42
CA HIS A 321 26.14 -0.56 -19.76
C HIS A 321 25.30 -0.20 -18.52
N MET A 322 24.19 -0.92 -18.28
CA MET A 322 23.27 -0.66 -17.19
C MET A 322 23.69 -1.43 -15.94
N SER A 323 23.34 -0.96 -14.75
CA SER A 323 23.35 -1.79 -13.55
C SER A 323 22.22 -2.83 -13.59
N GLN A 324 22.33 -3.88 -12.78
CA GLN A 324 21.29 -4.93 -12.69
C GLN A 324 19.93 -4.38 -12.26
N LYS A 325 19.92 -3.37 -11.38
CA LYS A 325 18.70 -2.64 -10.98
C LYS A 325 18.09 -1.90 -12.16
N GLU A 326 18.95 -1.36 -13.03
CA GLU A 326 18.54 -0.61 -14.20
C GLU A 326 17.98 -1.53 -15.30
N ALA A 327 18.62 -2.66 -15.53
CA ALA A 327 18.09 -3.73 -16.37
C ALA A 327 16.72 -4.23 -15.87
N GLY A 328 16.55 -4.38 -14.56
CA GLY A 328 15.28 -4.74 -13.94
C GLY A 328 14.14 -3.77 -14.28
N TYR A 329 14.37 -2.46 -14.15
CA TYR A 329 13.33 -1.48 -14.48
C TYR A 329 13.05 -1.41 -15.99
N ASN A 330 14.06 -1.56 -16.84
CA ASN A 330 13.86 -1.52 -18.29
C ASN A 330 13.13 -2.75 -18.79
N SER A 331 13.44 -3.92 -18.24
CA SER A 331 12.74 -5.16 -18.57
C SER A 331 11.24 -5.04 -18.32
N ILE A 332 10.81 -4.55 -17.15
CA ILE A 332 9.37 -4.45 -16.88
C ILE A 332 8.65 -3.47 -17.84
N LYS A 333 9.29 -2.36 -18.22
CA LYS A 333 8.74 -1.42 -19.21
C LYS A 333 8.58 -2.08 -20.58
N GLU A 334 9.62 -2.77 -21.03
CA GLU A 334 9.61 -3.53 -22.29
C GLU A 334 8.56 -4.64 -22.26
N LYS A 335 8.45 -5.38 -21.16
CA LYS A 335 7.48 -6.49 -21.06
C LYS A 335 6.04 -5.98 -21.03
N LEU A 336 5.77 -4.86 -20.35
CA LEU A 336 4.45 -4.24 -20.37
C LEU A 336 4.09 -3.73 -21.77
N TYR A 337 5.06 -3.21 -22.53
CA TYR A 337 4.87 -2.85 -23.93
C TYR A 337 4.47 -4.07 -24.78
N PHE A 338 5.17 -5.20 -24.67
CA PHE A 338 4.82 -6.40 -25.44
C PHE A 338 3.47 -6.98 -25.04
N ILE A 339 3.07 -6.90 -23.77
CA ILE A 339 1.74 -7.32 -23.31
C ILE A 339 0.63 -6.54 -24.02
N LEU A 340 0.83 -5.25 -24.30
CA LEU A 340 -0.17 -4.42 -24.98
C LEU A 340 -0.42 -4.83 -26.44
N ALA A 341 0.51 -5.55 -27.05
CA ALA A 341 0.34 -6.13 -28.38
C ALA A 341 -0.41 -7.48 -28.39
N ARG A 342 -0.83 -7.99 -27.23
CA ARG A 342 -1.52 -9.27 -27.09
C ARG A 342 -3.05 -9.10 -27.10
N PRO A 343 -3.82 -10.18 -27.33
CA PRO A 343 -5.28 -10.14 -27.21
C PRO A 343 -5.72 -9.85 -25.77
N LEU A 344 -6.19 -8.62 -25.52
CA LEU A 344 -6.68 -8.18 -24.21
C LEU A 344 -8.15 -7.74 -24.32
N SER A 345 -8.96 -8.06 -23.31
CA SER A 345 -10.25 -7.38 -23.14
C SER A 345 -10.03 -5.89 -22.86
N SER A 346 -11.00 -5.04 -23.17
CA SER A 346 -10.91 -3.58 -22.94
C SER A 346 -10.53 -3.24 -21.48
N TYR A 347 -11.01 -4.02 -20.52
CA TYR A 347 -10.68 -3.85 -19.11
C TYR A 347 -9.21 -4.16 -18.79
N GLN A 348 -8.68 -5.25 -19.35
CA GLN A 348 -7.28 -5.65 -19.15
C GLN A 348 -6.32 -4.71 -19.88
N TYR A 349 -6.69 -4.27 -21.09
CA TYR A 349 -5.96 -3.28 -21.86
C TYR A 349 -5.76 -1.99 -21.06
N LEU A 350 -6.84 -1.42 -20.51
CA LEU A 350 -6.75 -0.18 -19.71
C LEU A 350 -5.83 -0.32 -18.49
N ARG A 351 -5.78 -1.50 -17.85
CA ARG A 351 -4.86 -1.75 -16.73
C ARG A 351 -3.41 -1.83 -17.19
N ALA A 352 -3.15 -2.56 -18.27
CA ALA A 352 -1.82 -2.67 -18.84
C ALA A 352 -1.29 -1.31 -19.33
N VAL A 353 -2.15 -0.51 -19.98
CA VAL A 353 -1.84 0.87 -20.42
C VAL A 353 -1.45 1.74 -19.24
N LYS A 354 -2.23 1.73 -18.15
CA LYS A 354 -1.89 2.50 -16.95
C LYS A 354 -0.55 2.09 -16.34
N LEU A 355 -0.30 0.78 -16.21
CA LEU A 355 0.99 0.31 -15.69
C LEU A 355 2.15 0.76 -16.60
N TYR A 356 2.03 0.53 -17.91
CA TYR A 356 3.03 0.94 -18.87
C TYR A 356 3.28 2.45 -18.82
N ASN A 357 2.23 3.26 -18.90
CA ASN A 357 2.37 4.70 -18.94
C ASN A 357 2.97 5.26 -17.65
N VAL A 358 2.51 4.78 -16.48
CA VAL A 358 3.03 5.25 -15.19
C VAL A 358 4.51 4.91 -15.03
N TYR A 359 4.93 3.69 -15.40
CA TYR A 359 6.34 3.31 -15.26
C TYR A 359 7.24 3.92 -16.33
N SER A 360 6.75 4.10 -17.56
CA SER A 360 7.53 4.67 -18.67
C SER A 360 7.62 6.18 -18.60
N PHE A 361 6.54 6.87 -18.24
CA PHE A 361 6.42 8.32 -18.35
C PHE A 361 6.11 9.02 -17.03
N GLY A 362 5.88 8.29 -15.94
CA GLY A 362 5.59 8.85 -14.63
C GLY A 362 4.09 8.87 -14.30
N TYR A 363 3.79 8.84 -13.00
CA TYR A 363 2.43 8.77 -12.49
C TYR A 363 1.51 9.90 -12.99
N PRO A 364 1.92 11.19 -12.96
CA PRO A 364 0.99 12.29 -13.27
C PRO A 364 0.47 12.27 -14.71
N LEU A 365 1.31 11.82 -15.65
CA LEU A 365 0.93 11.65 -17.05
C LEU A 365 0.20 10.32 -17.29
N GLY A 366 0.67 9.25 -16.66
CA GLY A 366 0.27 7.90 -17.03
C GLY A 366 -1.04 7.40 -16.44
N ILE A 367 -1.46 7.90 -15.27
CA ILE A 367 -2.59 7.30 -14.53
C ILE A 367 -3.95 7.54 -15.19
N ASP A 368 -4.11 8.69 -15.86
CA ASP A 368 -5.37 9.11 -16.47
C ASP A 368 -5.44 8.85 -17.98
N SER A 369 -4.29 8.60 -18.61
CA SER A 369 -4.28 8.23 -20.02
C SER A 369 -4.98 6.90 -20.25
N ARG A 370 -5.92 6.91 -21.21
CA ARG A 370 -6.65 5.72 -21.65
C ARG A 370 -5.96 5.01 -22.81
N GLU A 371 -4.96 5.65 -23.39
CA GLU A 371 -4.21 5.18 -24.54
C GLU A 371 -2.75 4.98 -24.13
N MET A 372 -2.09 4.04 -24.80
CA MET A 372 -0.65 3.86 -24.63
C MET A 372 0.06 5.11 -25.14
N LEU A 373 0.87 5.72 -24.29
CA LEU A 373 1.64 6.90 -24.66
C LEU A 373 2.90 6.46 -25.39
N TRP A 374 3.21 7.14 -26.49
CA TRP A 374 4.49 7.05 -27.16
C TRP A 374 5.33 8.29 -26.86
N PRO A 375 6.67 8.20 -26.94
CA PRO A 375 7.51 9.40 -26.89
C PRO A 375 7.01 10.50 -27.84
N GLU A 376 6.59 10.13 -29.06
CA GLU A 376 6.02 10.99 -30.09
C GLU A 376 4.73 11.71 -29.69
N ASP A 377 3.91 11.11 -28.82
CA ASP A 377 2.66 11.71 -28.35
C ASP A 377 2.89 12.86 -27.38
N ILE A 378 4.07 12.89 -26.73
CA ILE A 378 4.47 13.90 -25.76
C ILE A 378 5.32 15.00 -26.43
N TYR A 379 5.81 14.76 -27.65
CA TYR A 379 6.59 15.73 -28.45
C TYR A 379 5.72 16.69 -29.28
N LYS A 380 4.40 16.48 -29.33
CA LYS A 380 3.43 17.42 -29.90
C LYS A 380 3.02 18.45 -28.86
#